data_AF-A0AA37EZG7-F1
#
_entry.id   AF-A0AA37EZG7-F1
#
_cell.length_a   1.000
_cell.length_b   1.000
_cell.length_c   1.000
_cell.angle_alpha   90.00
_cell.angle_beta   90.00
_cell.angle_gamma   90.00
#
_symmetry.space_group_name_H-M   'P 1'
#
loop_
_entity.id
_entity.type
_entity.pdbx_description
1 polymer ?
#
loop_
_entity_poly.entity_id
_entity_poly.type
_entity_poly.pdbx_seq_one_letter_code
_entity_poly.pdbx_strand_id
1 'polypeptide(L)'
;MRILVFCAFIMLIQGCASTQGIASKEVAAKSKIFIASQLNNEFNFQVTGTTAFQNKKFAANVEHWELNSHVENRVINQLKGVYSPQTYNQINDQLTIPSDNYLTGYSNAMTSENGLNILKKQGFDYVLFITSIDFQDAYYQTNQYVEGYGIYNRSFFGSDNKIVYSQISFTLFDVNTGKFLASNGDTGHNGGDSVWITHKNITISKDISNLEQLNEIVENYKSDVFTLTNNLVDKSIKYMGFQVQKL
;
A
#
# COMPACT_ATOMS: atom_id res chain seq x y z
N MET A 1 17.79 -52.36 -5.29
CA MET A 1 17.15 -51.53 -4.24
C MET A 1 17.66 -50.08 -4.18
N ARG A 2 18.96 -49.80 -4.36
CA ARG A 2 19.51 -48.43 -4.32
C ARG A 2 19.02 -47.49 -5.45
N ILE A 3 18.70 -48.02 -6.64
CA ILE A 3 18.20 -47.22 -7.77
C ILE A 3 16.73 -46.77 -7.57
N LEU A 4 15.92 -47.56 -6.85
CA LEU A 4 14.51 -47.23 -6.57
C LEU A 4 14.36 -46.05 -5.59
N VAL A 5 15.28 -45.92 -4.62
CA VAL A 5 15.29 -44.80 -3.66
C VAL A 5 15.65 -43.48 -4.36
N PHE A 6 16.50 -43.52 -5.40
CA PHE A 6 16.92 -42.32 -6.12
C PHE A 6 15.81 -41.77 -7.03
N CYS A 7 15.00 -42.63 -7.65
CA CYS A 7 13.84 -42.20 -8.44
C CYS A 7 12.72 -41.58 -7.59
N ALA A 8 12.51 -42.07 -6.36
CA ALA A 8 11.52 -41.49 -5.44
C ALA A 8 11.91 -40.09 -4.96
N PHE A 9 13.21 -39.80 -4.84
CA PHE A 9 13.69 -38.49 -4.38
C PHE A 9 13.56 -37.40 -5.47
N ILE A 10 13.68 -37.76 -6.75
CA ILE A 10 13.56 -36.80 -7.88
C ILE A 10 12.11 -36.35 -8.08
N MET A 11 11.11 -37.18 -7.76
CA MET A 11 9.69 -36.79 -7.84
C MET A 11 9.29 -35.77 -6.76
N LEU A 12 10.04 -35.65 -5.66
CA LEU A 12 9.74 -34.69 -4.58
C LEU A 12 10.26 -33.28 -4.87
N ILE A 13 11.07 -33.08 -5.92
CA ILE A 13 11.70 -31.79 -6.24
C ILE A 13 10.88 -30.98 -7.28
N GLN A 14 9.87 -31.59 -7.92
CA GLN A 14 9.01 -30.86 -8.86
C GLN A 14 7.88 -30.05 -8.20
N GLY A 15 7.86 -30.02 -6.86
CA GLY A 15 6.86 -29.30 -6.05
C GLY A 15 7.27 -27.90 -5.60
N CYS A 16 8.38 -27.32 -6.06
CA CYS A 16 8.57 -25.86 -5.97
C CYS A 16 7.65 -25.20 -7.00
N ALA A 17 6.34 -25.29 -6.74
CA ALA A 17 5.34 -24.49 -7.40
C ALA A 17 5.77 -23.03 -7.22
N SER A 18 6.19 -22.44 -8.32
CA SER A 18 6.28 -21.00 -8.51
C SER A 18 5.09 -20.36 -7.80
N THR A 19 5.33 -19.66 -6.70
CA THR A 19 4.39 -18.74 -6.08
C THR A 19 4.17 -17.60 -7.05
N GLN A 20 3.42 -17.87 -8.12
CA GLN A 20 2.83 -16.81 -8.93
C GLN A 20 1.97 -16.03 -7.94
N GLY A 21 2.43 -14.83 -7.60
CA GLY A 21 1.70 -13.88 -6.76
C GLY A 21 0.24 -13.89 -7.19
N ILE A 22 -0.64 -13.98 -6.20
CA ILE A 22 -2.06 -14.29 -6.38
C ILE A 22 -2.68 -13.17 -7.22
N ALA A 23 -2.64 -13.36 -8.54
CA ALA A 23 -3.14 -12.39 -9.50
C ALA A 23 -4.66 -12.39 -9.41
N SER A 24 -5.28 -11.22 -9.52
CA SER A 24 -6.74 -11.00 -9.55
C SER A 24 -7.44 -11.61 -10.77
N LYS A 25 -6.85 -12.62 -11.42
CA LYS A 25 -7.38 -13.34 -12.59
C LYS A 25 -8.80 -13.90 -12.42
N GLU A 26 -9.39 -13.76 -11.23
CA GLU A 26 -10.73 -14.22 -10.88
C GLU A 26 -11.75 -13.09 -10.63
N VAL A 27 -11.40 -11.80 -10.77
CA VAL A 27 -12.41 -10.72 -10.66
C VAL A 27 -13.22 -10.63 -11.95
N ALA A 28 -14.48 -11.05 -11.89
CA ALA A 28 -15.37 -11.03 -13.04
C ALA A 28 -15.65 -9.61 -13.54
N ALA A 29 -15.76 -9.45 -14.86
CA ALA A 29 -16.21 -8.19 -15.45
C ALA A 29 -17.62 -7.83 -14.94
N LYS A 30 -17.91 -6.53 -14.84
CA LYS A 30 -19.15 -5.93 -14.30
C LYS A 30 -19.38 -6.11 -12.80
N SER A 31 -18.52 -6.84 -12.09
CA SER A 31 -18.62 -6.96 -10.64
C SER A 31 -18.65 -5.60 -9.94
N LYS A 32 -19.42 -5.53 -8.86
CA LYS A 32 -19.48 -4.36 -7.98
C LYS A 32 -18.32 -4.43 -7.00
N ILE A 33 -17.43 -3.45 -7.08
CA ILE A 33 -16.24 -3.37 -6.23
C ILE A 33 -16.39 -2.17 -5.31
N PHE A 34 -16.42 -2.42 -4.02
CA PHE A 34 -16.32 -1.36 -3.02
C PHE A 34 -14.88 -0.88 -2.93
N ILE A 35 -14.65 0.42 -3.09
CA ILE A 35 -13.32 1.02 -2.97
C ILE A 35 -13.28 1.77 -1.65
N ALA A 36 -12.35 1.41 -0.77
CA ALA A 36 -12.20 2.00 0.55
C ALA A 36 -10.76 2.45 0.75
N SER A 37 -10.54 3.76 0.88
CA SER A 37 -9.23 4.30 1.24
C SER A 37 -9.21 4.72 2.71
N GLN A 38 -8.24 4.18 3.45
CA GLN A 38 -7.95 4.47 4.86
C GLN A 38 -6.46 4.80 5.01
N LEU A 39 -6.00 5.80 4.26
CA LEU A 39 -4.69 6.42 4.41
C LEU A 39 -4.71 7.36 5.61
N ASN A 40 -3.61 7.43 6.35
CA ASN A 40 -3.48 8.34 7.48
C ASN A 40 -3.61 9.79 6.99
N ASN A 41 -4.20 10.66 7.81
CA ASN A 41 -4.28 12.11 7.56
C ASN A 41 -3.01 12.84 8.04
N GLU A 42 -1.88 12.14 8.07
CA GLU A 42 -0.63 12.59 8.64
C GLU A 42 0.49 12.54 7.60
N PHE A 43 1.11 13.69 7.36
CA PHE A 43 2.33 13.81 6.55
C PHE A 43 3.54 13.60 7.46
N ASN A 44 4.22 12.47 7.29
CA ASN A 44 5.32 12.07 8.15
C ASN A 44 6.61 12.83 7.80
N PHE A 45 7.34 13.30 8.81
CA PHE A 45 8.72 13.74 8.67
C PHE A 45 9.62 12.86 9.52
N GLN A 46 10.60 12.23 8.88
CA GLN A 46 11.55 11.35 9.55
C GLN A 46 12.99 11.76 9.22
N VAL A 47 13.84 11.80 10.24
CA VAL A 47 15.29 11.92 10.10
C VAL A 47 15.93 10.68 10.69
N THR A 48 16.84 10.07 9.94
CA THR A 48 17.69 8.98 10.44
C THR A 48 19.15 9.34 10.27
N GLY A 49 19.81 9.57 11.41
CA GLY A 49 21.22 9.92 11.48
C GLY A 49 22.13 8.71 11.66
N THR A 50 23.40 8.98 11.95
CA THR A 50 24.40 7.97 12.33
C THR A 50 24.22 7.45 13.76
N THR A 51 23.60 8.26 14.64
CA THR A 51 23.37 7.90 16.04
C THR A 51 21.89 8.02 16.38
N ALA A 52 21.43 7.26 17.38
CA ALA A 52 20.03 7.31 17.83
C ALA A 52 19.59 8.72 18.25
N PHE A 53 20.51 9.55 18.76
CA PHE A 53 20.24 10.94 19.20
C PHE A 53 19.97 11.90 18.04
N GLN A 54 20.31 11.53 16.82
CA GLN A 54 20.04 12.33 15.62
C GLN A 54 18.70 12.00 14.98
N ASN A 55 18.04 10.92 15.42
CA ASN A 55 16.78 10.51 14.86
C ASN A 55 15.65 11.44 15.32
N LYS A 56 14.78 11.82 14.38
CA LYS A 56 13.61 12.67 14.64
C LYS A 56 12.41 12.11 13.89
N LYS A 57 11.23 12.12 14.52
CA LYS A 57 9.96 11.79 13.88
C LYS A 57 8.88 12.74 14.40
N PHE A 58 8.15 13.37 13.49
CA PHE A 58 6.93 14.12 13.78
C PHE A 58 6.05 14.14 12.54
N ALA A 59 4.76 14.42 12.70
CA ALA A 59 3.80 14.40 11.60
C ALA A 59 2.94 15.66 11.60
N ALA A 60 2.68 16.19 10.40
CA ALA A 60 1.76 17.29 10.18
C ALA A 60 0.38 16.74 9.80
N ASN A 61 -0.70 17.27 10.39
CA ASN A 61 -2.05 16.93 9.95
C ASN A 61 -2.29 17.56 8.55
N VAL A 62 -2.73 16.72 7.63
CA VAL A 62 -3.02 17.07 6.24
C VAL A 62 -4.38 16.52 5.80
N GLU A 63 -5.34 16.42 6.71
CA GLU A 63 -6.69 15.95 6.43
C GLU A 63 -7.36 16.75 5.29
N HIS A 64 -7.12 18.07 5.25
CA HIS A 64 -7.61 18.98 4.20
C HIS A 64 -7.01 18.69 2.81
N TRP A 65 -6.05 17.77 2.70
CA TRP A 65 -5.61 17.30 1.39
C TRP A 65 -6.61 16.35 0.74
N GLU A 66 -7.48 15.70 1.52
CA GLU A 66 -8.47 14.74 1.01
C GLU A 66 -7.83 13.60 0.18
N LEU A 67 -6.63 13.15 0.58
CA LEU A 67 -5.86 12.16 -0.17
C LEU A 67 -6.64 10.84 -0.36
N ASN A 68 -7.43 10.44 0.64
CA ASN A 68 -8.32 9.27 0.55
C ASN A 68 -9.30 9.41 -0.62
N SER A 69 -10.05 10.51 -0.70
CA SER A 69 -11.00 10.77 -1.79
C SER A 69 -10.30 10.88 -3.15
N HIS A 70 -9.10 11.48 -3.20
CA HIS A 70 -8.30 11.54 -4.41
C HIS A 70 -7.96 10.13 -4.93
N VAL A 71 -7.49 9.25 -4.05
CA VAL A 71 -7.10 7.88 -4.39
C VAL A 71 -8.30 7.03 -4.81
N GLU A 72 -9.40 7.08 -4.06
CA GLU A 72 -10.65 6.40 -4.41
C GLU A 72 -11.13 6.81 -5.81
N ASN A 73 -11.16 8.12 -6.08
CA ASN A 73 -11.56 8.65 -7.38
C ASN A 73 -10.63 8.19 -8.51
N ARG A 74 -9.31 8.13 -8.27
CA ARG A 74 -8.35 7.64 -9.26
C ARG A 74 -8.63 6.19 -9.62
N VAL A 75 -8.83 5.33 -8.61
CA VAL A 75 -9.14 3.90 -8.79
C VAL A 75 -10.47 3.70 -9.50
N ILE A 76 -11.54 4.39 -9.04
CA ILE A 76 -12.86 4.36 -9.68
C ILE A 76 -12.73 4.73 -11.17
N ASN A 77 -11.98 5.78 -11.48
CA ASN A 77 -11.79 6.22 -12.85
C ASN A 77 -11.02 5.24 -13.74
N GLN A 78 -10.14 4.41 -13.18
CA GLN A 78 -9.42 3.37 -13.93
C GLN A 78 -10.24 2.10 -14.14
N LEU A 79 -11.06 1.74 -13.16
CA LEU A 79 -11.84 0.51 -13.16
C LEU A 79 -13.22 0.67 -13.83
N LYS A 80 -13.75 1.90 -13.91
CA LYS A 80 -15.02 2.17 -14.60
C LYS A 80 -14.94 1.72 -16.06
N GLY A 81 -16.03 1.14 -16.56
CA GLY A 81 -16.12 0.62 -17.92
C GLY A 81 -15.91 -0.90 -18.01
N VAL A 82 -15.07 -1.47 -17.15
CA VAL A 82 -14.92 -2.94 -17.03
C VAL A 82 -15.62 -3.47 -15.79
N TYR A 83 -15.56 -2.72 -14.69
CA TYR A 83 -16.21 -3.04 -13.43
C TYR A 83 -17.22 -1.96 -13.04
N SER A 84 -17.92 -2.18 -11.92
CA SER A 84 -18.84 -1.22 -11.30
C SER A 84 -18.26 -0.71 -9.97
N PRO A 85 -17.13 0.03 -9.97
CA PRO A 85 -16.49 0.50 -8.73
C PRO A 85 -17.30 1.62 -8.06
N GLN A 86 -17.44 1.57 -6.73
CA GLN A 86 -18.17 2.57 -5.94
C GLN A 86 -17.51 2.79 -4.58
N THR A 87 -17.68 3.98 -4.00
CA THR A 87 -17.30 4.32 -2.62
C THR A 87 -18.55 4.75 -1.85
N TYR A 88 -18.53 4.57 -0.53
CA TYR A 88 -19.57 5.00 0.40
C TYR A 88 -18.92 5.47 1.70
N ASN A 89 -18.73 6.78 1.82
CA ASN A 89 -18.06 7.40 2.96
C ASN A 89 -18.64 6.95 4.32
N GLN A 90 -19.95 6.72 4.41
CA GLN A 90 -20.62 6.28 5.65
C GLN A 90 -20.22 4.87 6.13
N ILE A 91 -19.68 4.05 5.24
CA ILE A 91 -19.29 2.66 5.52
C ILE A 91 -17.79 2.57 5.82
N ASN A 92 -16.97 3.49 5.32
CA ASN A 92 -15.51 3.44 5.47
C ASN A 92 -15.08 3.32 6.94
N ASP A 93 -15.70 4.07 7.84
CA ASP A 93 -15.36 4.03 9.28
C ASP A 93 -15.82 2.75 9.99
N GLN A 94 -16.74 1.99 9.38
CA GLN A 94 -17.27 0.74 9.92
C GLN A 94 -16.49 -0.49 9.45
N LEU A 95 -15.54 -0.28 8.53
CA LEU A 95 -14.67 -1.32 8.00
C LEU A 95 -13.36 -1.33 8.77
N THR A 96 -13.01 -2.50 9.30
CA THR A 96 -11.72 -2.71 9.97
C THR A 96 -10.79 -3.41 8.99
N ILE A 97 -9.62 -2.81 8.76
CA ILE A 97 -8.54 -3.44 8.00
C ILE A 97 -8.07 -4.67 8.79
N PRO A 98 -8.08 -5.88 8.19
CA PRO A 98 -7.55 -7.05 8.85
C PRO A 98 -6.05 -6.89 9.09
N SER A 99 -5.55 -7.33 10.25
CA SER A 99 -4.10 -7.43 10.46
C SER A 99 -3.48 -8.44 9.50
N ASP A 100 -2.20 -8.27 9.22
CA ASP A 100 -1.46 -9.25 8.43
C ASP A 100 -1.21 -10.54 9.20
N ASN A 101 -1.21 -11.66 8.48
CA ASN A 101 -0.89 -12.96 8.99
C ASN A 101 0.63 -13.14 8.99
N TYR A 102 1.23 -13.18 10.16
CA TYR A 102 2.68 -13.32 10.32
C TYR A 102 3.27 -14.55 9.60
N LEU A 103 2.54 -15.67 9.53
CA LEU A 103 3.05 -16.91 8.94
C LEU A 103 3.05 -16.87 7.42
N THR A 104 2.07 -16.20 6.82
CA THR A 104 1.87 -16.21 5.37
C THR A 104 2.29 -14.91 4.69
N GLY A 105 2.43 -13.82 5.45
CA GLY A 105 2.70 -12.47 4.93
C GLY A 105 1.48 -11.80 4.28
N TYR A 106 0.32 -12.46 4.25
CA TYR A 106 -0.92 -11.95 3.65
C TYR A 106 -1.90 -11.44 4.70
N SER A 107 -2.78 -10.52 4.34
CA SER A 107 -3.84 -10.05 5.24
C SER A 107 -4.76 -11.19 5.69
N ASN A 108 -5.12 -11.19 6.99
CA ASN A 108 -6.14 -12.10 7.50
C ASN A 108 -7.49 -11.85 6.82
N ALA A 109 -8.39 -12.83 6.89
CA ALA A 109 -9.76 -12.63 6.42
C ALA A 109 -10.43 -11.47 7.17
N MET A 110 -11.29 -10.73 6.48
CA MET A 110 -12.14 -9.73 7.11
C MET A 110 -13.14 -10.40 8.05
N THR A 111 -13.11 -9.99 9.32
CA THR A 111 -14.00 -10.52 10.36
C THR A 111 -14.99 -9.48 10.88
N SER A 112 -14.94 -8.22 10.41
CA SER A 112 -15.90 -7.20 10.83
C SER A 112 -17.29 -7.53 10.29
N GLU A 113 -18.07 -8.27 11.07
CA GLU A 113 -19.41 -8.73 10.68
C GLU A 113 -20.29 -7.56 10.22
N ASN A 114 -20.22 -6.42 10.92
CA ASN A 114 -21.02 -5.24 10.58
C ASN A 114 -20.68 -4.68 9.19
N GLY A 115 -19.41 -4.37 8.93
CA GLY A 115 -18.97 -3.80 7.65
C GLY A 115 -19.24 -4.74 6.46
N LEU A 116 -18.89 -6.02 6.59
CA LEU A 116 -19.14 -7.01 5.53
C LEU A 116 -20.65 -7.20 5.29
N ASN A 117 -21.46 -7.27 6.34
CA ASN A 117 -22.90 -7.45 6.18
C ASN A 117 -23.54 -6.24 5.47
N ILE A 118 -23.05 -5.03 5.69
CA ILE A 118 -23.52 -3.85 4.96
C ILE A 118 -23.14 -3.97 3.48
N LEU A 119 -21.88 -4.30 3.17
CA LEU A 119 -21.43 -4.47 1.79
C LEU A 119 -22.21 -5.56 1.06
N LYS A 120 -22.47 -6.71 1.71
CA LYS A 120 -23.33 -7.78 1.20
C LYS A 120 -24.75 -7.29 0.91
N LYS A 121 -25.36 -6.53 1.82
CA LYS A 121 -26.71 -5.97 1.64
C LYS A 121 -26.78 -4.97 0.49
N GLN A 122 -25.70 -4.23 0.22
CA GLN A 122 -25.59 -3.34 -0.94
C GLN A 122 -25.25 -4.10 -2.24
N GLY A 123 -25.00 -5.40 -2.16
CA GLY A 123 -24.75 -6.29 -3.28
C GLY A 123 -23.36 -6.12 -3.88
N PHE A 124 -22.35 -5.74 -3.08
CA PHE A 124 -20.96 -5.77 -3.52
C PHE A 124 -20.45 -7.20 -3.63
N ASP A 125 -19.65 -7.46 -4.65
CA ASP A 125 -18.95 -8.73 -4.84
C ASP A 125 -17.60 -8.70 -4.13
N TYR A 126 -16.92 -7.55 -4.21
CA TYR A 126 -15.55 -7.38 -3.71
C TYR A 126 -15.38 -6.06 -2.96
N VAL A 127 -14.37 -6.02 -2.09
CA VAL A 127 -13.86 -4.79 -1.48
C VAL A 127 -12.37 -4.68 -1.70
N LEU A 128 -11.94 -3.53 -2.20
CA LEU A 128 -10.55 -3.15 -2.37
C LEU A 128 -10.19 -2.11 -1.31
N PHE A 129 -9.43 -2.53 -0.32
CA PHE A 129 -8.85 -1.63 0.68
C PHE A 129 -7.57 -1.00 0.16
N ILE A 130 -7.39 0.28 0.47
CA ILE A 130 -6.20 1.05 0.18
C ILE A 130 -5.74 1.68 1.48
N THR A 131 -4.57 1.28 1.97
CA THR A 131 -4.11 1.63 3.32
C THR A 131 -2.68 2.14 3.29
N SER A 132 -2.29 2.89 4.32
CA SER A 132 -0.86 3.17 4.54
C SER A 132 -0.16 1.88 4.97
N ILE A 133 1.12 1.76 4.61
CA ILE A 133 1.98 0.67 5.07
C ILE A 133 2.98 1.24 6.07
N ASP A 134 3.19 0.53 7.17
CA ASP A 134 4.37 0.69 8.03
C ASP A 134 5.36 -0.44 7.72
N PHE A 135 6.53 -0.09 7.18
CA PHE A 135 7.51 -1.08 6.73
C PHE A 135 8.93 -0.67 7.08
N GLN A 136 9.81 -1.66 7.26
CA GLN A 136 11.22 -1.41 7.46
C GLN A 136 11.78 -0.62 6.27
N ASP A 137 12.59 0.41 6.55
CA ASP A 137 13.15 1.33 5.59
C ASP A 137 13.71 0.66 4.33
N ALA A 138 12.91 0.68 3.27
CA ALA A 138 13.27 0.17 1.95
C ALA A 138 14.05 1.21 1.10
N TYR A 139 14.13 2.47 1.54
CA TYR A 139 14.75 3.56 0.78
C TYR A 139 16.26 3.62 1.03
N TYR A 140 16.65 3.58 2.30
CA TYR A 140 18.04 3.69 2.74
C TYR A 140 18.53 2.46 3.51
N GLN A 141 17.70 1.41 3.60
CA GLN A 141 18.05 0.12 4.22
C GLN A 141 18.52 0.26 5.67
N THR A 142 17.89 1.16 6.43
CA THR A 142 18.13 1.27 7.87
C THR A 142 17.26 0.27 8.65
N ASN A 143 17.44 0.23 9.97
CA ASN A 143 16.57 -0.53 10.87
C ASN A 143 15.35 0.27 11.34
N GLN A 144 15.11 1.45 10.76
CA GLN A 144 13.96 2.28 11.10
C GLN A 144 12.75 1.84 10.29
N TYR A 145 11.57 2.05 10.84
CA TYR A 145 10.30 1.86 10.14
C TYR A 145 9.88 3.19 9.52
N VAL A 146 9.27 3.14 8.34
CA VAL A 146 8.79 4.30 7.59
C VAL A 146 7.36 4.01 7.19
N GLU A 147 6.46 4.94 7.50
CA GLU A 147 5.01 4.73 7.39
C GLU A 147 4.37 5.72 6.42
N GLY A 148 3.44 5.22 5.60
CA GLY A 148 2.54 6.06 4.80
C GLY A 148 3.30 6.96 3.82
N TYR A 149 3.12 8.28 3.93
CA TYR A 149 3.71 9.25 3.02
C TYR A 149 4.30 10.45 3.77
N GLY A 150 5.28 11.11 3.17
CA GLY A 150 5.98 12.20 3.84
C GLY A 150 7.36 12.52 3.28
N ILE A 151 8.20 13.11 4.14
CA ILE A 151 9.62 13.39 3.88
C ILE A 151 10.49 12.49 4.73
N TYR A 152 11.50 11.89 4.11
CA TYR A 152 12.51 11.11 4.81
C TYR A 152 13.91 11.65 4.49
N ASN A 153 14.61 12.07 5.54
CA ASN A 153 15.98 12.58 5.50
C ASN A 153 16.96 11.54 6.11
N ARG A 154 17.92 11.09 5.31
CA ARG A 154 19.02 10.25 5.76
C ARG A 154 20.30 11.09 5.82
N SER A 155 20.85 11.23 7.03
CA SER A 155 22.14 11.92 7.24
C SER A 155 23.25 10.92 7.56
N PHE A 156 24.23 10.80 6.68
CA PHE A 156 25.35 9.86 6.81
C PHE A 156 26.67 10.51 6.38
N PHE A 157 27.65 10.58 7.30
CA PHE A 157 28.97 11.19 7.07
C PHE A 157 28.94 12.57 6.39
N GLY A 158 28.06 13.46 6.86
CA GLY A 158 27.95 14.82 6.33
C GLY A 158 27.19 14.93 4.99
N SER A 159 26.74 13.81 4.43
CA SER A 159 25.79 13.80 3.32
C SER A 159 24.37 13.70 3.85
N ASP A 160 23.50 14.59 3.37
CA ASP A 160 22.07 14.56 3.64
C ASP A 160 21.31 14.22 2.36
N ASN A 161 20.65 13.06 2.33
CA ASN A 161 19.75 12.68 1.24
C ASN A 161 18.31 12.83 1.72
N LYS A 162 17.52 13.60 0.97
CA LYS A 162 16.14 13.92 1.32
C LYS A 162 15.23 13.44 0.18
N ILE A 163 14.21 12.68 0.54
CA ILE A 163 13.17 12.23 -0.39
C ILE A 163 11.81 12.65 0.11
N VAL A 164 10.90 12.94 -0.81
CA VAL A 164 9.47 12.80 -0.58
C VAL A 164 9.07 11.39 -1.01
N TYR A 165 8.25 10.72 -0.22
CA TYR A 165 7.92 9.31 -0.40
C TYR A 165 6.43 9.02 -0.20
N SER A 166 6.00 7.86 -0.71
CA SER A 166 4.66 7.31 -0.48
C SER A 166 4.73 5.78 -0.42
N GLN A 167 4.00 5.20 0.53
CA GLN A 167 3.86 3.75 0.76
C GLN A 167 2.41 3.38 1.01
N ILE A 168 1.82 2.64 0.09
CA ILE A 168 0.41 2.25 0.16
C ILE A 168 0.21 0.78 -0.22
N SER A 169 -0.67 0.11 0.50
CA SER A 169 -1.10 -1.25 0.21
C SER A 169 -2.44 -1.23 -0.49
N PHE A 170 -2.64 -2.18 -1.39
CA PHE A 170 -3.94 -2.52 -1.94
C PHE A 170 -4.24 -3.97 -1.56
N THR A 171 -5.40 -4.20 -0.98
CA THR A 171 -5.83 -5.54 -0.57
C THR A 171 -7.27 -5.79 -1.01
N LEU A 172 -7.47 -6.83 -1.82
CA LEU A 172 -8.76 -7.23 -2.35
C LEU A 172 -9.32 -8.41 -1.54
N PHE A 173 -10.59 -8.30 -1.16
CA PHE A 173 -11.33 -9.35 -0.48
C PHE A 173 -12.63 -9.67 -1.20
N ASP A 174 -13.05 -10.93 -1.08
CA ASP A 174 -14.40 -11.38 -1.44
C ASP A 174 -15.39 -10.96 -0.34
N VAL A 175 -16.44 -10.22 -0.70
CA VAL A 175 -17.41 -9.69 0.28
C VAL A 175 -18.26 -10.80 0.90
N ASN A 176 -18.53 -11.88 0.19
CA ASN A 176 -19.37 -12.98 0.68
C ASN A 176 -18.70 -13.77 1.81
N THR A 177 -17.40 -14.04 1.65
CA THR A 177 -16.60 -14.90 2.52
C THR A 177 -15.65 -14.11 3.43
N GLY A 178 -15.38 -12.84 3.12
CA GLY A 178 -14.34 -12.04 3.77
C GLY A 178 -12.92 -12.49 3.43
N LYS A 179 -12.75 -13.45 2.52
CA LYS A 179 -11.46 -14.07 2.22
C LYS A 179 -10.57 -13.11 1.43
N PHE A 180 -9.30 -13.04 1.81
CA PHE A 180 -8.25 -12.39 1.01
C PHE A 180 -8.13 -13.04 -0.37
N LEU A 181 -8.09 -12.20 -1.41
CA LEU A 181 -7.97 -12.63 -2.80
C LEU A 181 -6.65 -12.19 -3.44
N ALA A 182 -6.24 -10.94 -3.26
CA ALA A 182 -5.05 -10.41 -3.92
C ALA A 182 -4.52 -9.16 -3.20
N SER A 183 -3.24 -8.87 -3.35
CA SER A 183 -2.61 -7.61 -2.94
C SER A 183 -1.70 -7.04 -4.02
N ASN A 184 -1.30 -5.78 -3.88
CA ASN A 184 -0.25 -5.18 -4.69
C ASN A 184 1.17 -5.58 -4.23
N GLY A 185 1.36 -6.73 -3.60
CA GLY A 185 2.69 -7.21 -3.25
C GLY A 185 2.73 -8.09 -2.02
N ASP A 186 3.84 -8.80 -1.90
CA ASP A 186 4.18 -9.59 -0.73
C ASP A 186 5.18 -8.78 0.10
N THR A 187 5.00 -8.78 1.42
CA THR A 187 5.99 -8.25 2.36
C THR A 187 7.33 -8.99 2.15
N GLY A 188 8.29 -8.36 1.45
CA GLY A 188 9.59 -8.98 1.17
C GLY A 188 10.18 -8.72 -0.23
N HIS A 189 9.42 -8.20 -1.20
CA HIS A 189 9.96 -7.77 -2.50
C HIS A 189 10.15 -6.24 -2.55
N ASN A 190 11.36 -5.80 -2.15
CA ASN A 190 11.76 -4.38 -2.04
C ASN A 190 12.56 -3.89 -3.28
N GLY A 191 12.28 -4.42 -4.47
CA GLY A 191 12.96 -4.07 -5.72
C GLY A 191 12.59 -2.68 -6.26
N GLY A 192 13.33 -2.17 -7.25
CA GLY A 192 12.99 -0.91 -7.92
C GLY A 192 11.65 -0.92 -8.68
N ASP A 193 11.05 -2.10 -8.83
CA ASP A 193 9.74 -2.39 -9.38
C ASP A 193 8.65 -2.61 -8.32
N SER A 194 8.95 -2.41 -7.03
CA SER A 194 7.95 -2.44 -5.97
C SER A 194 6.77 -1.54 -6.33
N VAL A 195 5.56 -2.09 -6.22
CA VAL A 195 4.32 -1.40 -6.60
C VAL A 195 3.60 -0.77 -5.42
N TRP A 196 4.17 -0.91 -4.21
CA TRP A 196 3.66 -0.38 -2.94
C TRP A 196 4.52 0.75 -2.33
N ILE A 197 5.72 1.02 -2.88
CA ILE A 197 6.60 2.15 -2.48
C ILE A 197 7.08 2.97 -3.68
N THR A 198 7.22 4.28 -3.49
CA THR A 198 7.89 5.15 -4.47
C THR A 198 8.41 6.42 -3.79
N HIS A 199 9.36 7.09 -4.43
CA HIS A 199 9.95 8.32 -3.91
C HIS A 199 10.44 9.26 -5.01
N LYS A 200 10.75 10.49 -4.62
CA LYS A 200 11.40 11.51 -5.44
C LYS A 200 12.44 12.24 -4.57
N ASN A 201 13.64 12.43 -5.11
CA ASN A 201 14.66 13.25 -4.46
C ASN A 201 14.22 14.71 -4.40
N ILE A 202 14.44 15.36 -3.26
CA ILE A 202 14.07 16.75 -3.03
C ILE A 202 15.23 17.54 -2.43
N THR A 203 15.15 18.86 -2.54
CA THR A 203 16.05 19.78 -1.83
C THR A 203 15.23 20.63 -0.89
N ILE A 204 15.64 20.65 0.38
CA ILE A 204 15.03 21.49 1.41
C ILE A 204 16.12 22.45 1.88
N SER A 205 15.88 23.75 1.68
CA SER A 205 16.84 24.80 2.03
C SER A 205 16.89 25.09 3.53
N LYS A 206 15.81 24.82 4.27
CA LYS A 206 15.68 25.03 5.71
C LYS A 206 15.82 23.70 6.46
N ASP A 207 16.58 23.69 7.55
CA ASP A 207 16.59 22.55 8.45
C ASP A 207 15.24 22.45 9.18
N ILE A 208 14.66 21.25 9.18
CA ILE A 208 13.36 20.99 9.79
C ILE A 208 13.63 20.21 11.07
N SER A 209 13.50 20.91 12.19
CA SER A 209 13.83 20.42 13.51
C SER A 209 12.59 20.17 14.38
N ASN A 210 11.44 20.71 14.00
CA ASN A 210 10.19 20.65 14.75
C ASN A 210 8.96 20.70 13.82
N LEU A 211 7.77 20.49 14.40
CA LEU A 211 6.49 20.47 13.70
C LEU A 211 6.10 21.82 13.10
N GLU A 212 6.40 22.94 13.76
CA GLU A 212 6.10 24.29 13.25
C GLU A 212 6.77 24.52 11.90
N GLN A 213 8.07 24.20 11.80
CA GLN A 213 8.83 24.30 10.56
C GLN A 213 8.34 23.34 9.48
N LEU A 214 7.81 22.17 9.84
CA LEU A 214 7.19 21.27 8.88
C LEU A 214 5.89 21.85 8.32
N ASN A 215 5.04 22.38 9.20
CA ASN A 215 3.77 22.98 8.81
C ASN A 215 3.96 24.17 7.85
N GLU A 216 5.07 24.91 7.96
CA GLU A 216 5.40 25.98 7.02
C GLU A 216 5.66 25.50 5.58
N ILE A 217 6.11 24.25 5.40
CA ILE A 217 6.55 23.75 4.10
C ILE A 217 5.72 22.59 3.55
N VAL A 218 4.87 21.96 4.37
CA VAL A 218 4.16 20.73 4.04
C VAL A 218 3.35 20.87 2.74
N GLU A 219 2.71 22.02 2.55
CA GLU A 219 1.92 22.34 1.35
C GLU A 219 2.74 22.32 0.06
N ASN A 220 4.05 22.61 0.12
CA ASN A 220 4.94 22.58 -1.05
C ASN A 220 5.08 21.15 -1.62
N TYR A 221 4.80 20.13 -0.82
CA TYR A 221 4.97 18.72 -1.18
C TYR A 221 3.64 18.02 -1.48
N LYS A 222 2.50 18.70 -1.35
CA LYS A 222 1.18 18.13 -1.66
C LYS A 222 1.13 17.53 -3.07
N SER A 223 1.56 18.30 -4.08
CA SER A 223 1.55 17.83 -5.46
C SER A 223 2.50 16.66 -5.72
N ASP A 224 3.62 16.60 -4.99
CA ASP A 224 4.57 15.49 -5.10
C ASP A 224 3.97 14.21 -4.50
N VAL A 225 3.35 14.29 -3.31
CA VAL A 225 2.64 13.15 -2.71
C VAL A 225 1.55 12.64 -3.64
N PHE A 226 0.70 13.52 -4.17
CA PHE A 226 -0.37 13.11 -5.11
C PHE A 226 0.18 12.42 -6.35
N THR A 227 1.30 12.91 -6.89
CA THR A 227 1.96 12.31 -8.05
C THR A 227 2.50 10.91 -7.72
N LEU A 228 3.20 10.78 -6.58
CA LEU A 228 3.73 9.50 -6.13
C LEU A 228 2.61 8.49 -5.85
N THR A 229 1.54 8.90 -5.17
CA THR A 229 0.39 8.05 -4.89
C THR A 229 -0.34 7.64 -6.16
N ASN A 230 -0.51 8.54 -7.15
CA ASN A 230 -1.05 8.17 -8.46
C ASN A 230 -0.20 7.09 -9.16
N ASN A 231 1.13 7.23 -9.12
CA ASN A 231 2.02 6.22 -9.69
C ASN A 231 1.86 4.86 -9.00
N LEU A 232 1.67 4.84 -7.68
CA LEU A 232 1.41 3.60 -6.94
C LEU A 232 0.06 3.00 -7.27
N VAL A 233 -1.00 3.81 -7.39
CA VAL A 233 -2.32 3.34 -7.86
C VAL A 233 -2.17 2.66 -9.22
N ASP A 234 -1.56 3.34 -10.18
CA ASP A 234 -1.41 2.84 -11.56
C ASP A 234 -0.61 1.53 -11.61
N LYS A 235 0.49 1.44 -10.84
CA LYS A 235 1.30 0.22 -10.74
C LYS A 235 0.53 -0.90 -10.04
N SER A 236 -0.18 -0.60 -8.96
CA SER A 236 -0.91 -1.57 -8.13
C SER A 236 -2.06 -2.21 -8.89
N ILE A 237 -2.90 -1.40 -9.53
CA ILE A 237 -4.03 -1.87 -10.34
C ILE A 237 -3.53 -2.80 -11.47
N LYS A 238 -2.45 -2.40 -12.16
CA LYS A 238 -1.82 -3.22 -13.20
C LYS A 238 -1.23 -4.51 -12.64
N TYR A 239 -0.50 -4.44 -11.53
CA TYR A 239 0.16 -5.59 -10.90
C TYR A 239 -0.86 -6.62 -10.42
N MET A 240 -1.92 -6.15 -9.76
CA MET A 240 -3.02 -7.00 -9.32
C MET A 240 -3.70 -7.67 -10.50
N GLY A 241 -3.62 -7.12 -11.73
CA GLY A 241 -4.15 -7.73 -12.94
C GLY A 241 -5.57 -7.30 -13.27
N PHE A 242 -6.04 -6.20 -12.69
CA PHE A 242 -7.32 -5.61 -13.07
C PHE A 242 -7.31 -5.21 -14.55
N GLN A 243 -8.43 -5.45 -15.22
CA GLN A 243 -8.64 -4.95 -16.56
C GLN A 243 -9.01 -3.46 -16.49
N VAL A 244 -8.22 -2.62 -17.15
CA VAL A 244 -8.47 -1.17 -17.21
C VAL A 244 -9.02 -0.78 -18.57
N GLN A 245 -9.95 0.18 -18.59
CA GLN A 245 -10.36 0.79 -19.86
C GLN A 245 -9.16 1.55 -20.43
N LYS A 246 -8.77 1.25 -21.68
CA LYS A 246 -7.81 2.10 -22.40
C LYS A 246 -8.48 3.47 -22.59
N LEU A 247 -7.92 4.50 -21.95
CA LEU A 247 -8.28 5.90 -22.16
C LEU A 247 -7.94 6.33 -23.59
#